data_AF-A0A2E3CYX1-F1
#
_entry.id   AF-A0A2E3CYX1-F1
#
_cell.length_a   1.000
_cell.length_b   1.000
_cell.length_c   1.000
_cell.angle_alpha   90.00
_cell.angle_beta   90.00
_cell.angle_gamma   90.00
#
_symmetry.space_group_name_H-M   'P 1'
#
loop_
_entity.id
_entity.type
_entity.pdbx_description
1 polymer ?
#
loop_
_entity_poly.entity_id
_entity_poly.type
_entity_poly.pdbx_seq_one_letter_code
_entity_poly.pdbx_strand_id
1 'polypeptide(L)'
;MSTLHGEYRRHARTNIKTPVSVRLEDNGLATKTRDVSESGICISKPTELTLKAGQTVNVTFNRMSNLSVPATIIRVSGEEIGLALDHIRFTEQDISGIIKTAPWHQRAKVAIKRSFWKNTRRLAVLITNTILRKPLLKLINPSFIFAVYGNEKDVGTYYTPFMAKLIPPLMIGSIIRNRNQTGIMVASKFYEHELAEDSGKVRTYLQQLQEEFPHIETVALVGRLPNFVMKAGKEIKRPYVDGSMGTRYMIWDVGRQMQQLPQYKHEYIIAVLGGAGRIGNMVCDDLTRVYRTVIAYDPRYEKEEEVYTPIGKIIRSGDPEILNNSKLFIGLTHHGDVMRDLMAHIPAGSMIADDTHPCISLETRQEMRALDIAVEKIVLHHEEFAMWPRMPGWNNRAIPGCLVEALVLLEQKNVDVGDFESFCSTAQEIGFHGRLIKPLDE
;
A
#
# COMPACT_ATOMS: atom_id res chain seq x y z
N MET A 1 6.68 -24.25 7.12
CA MET A 1 5.22 -24.31 7.29
C MET A 1 4.59 -23.49 6.19
N SER A 2 3.97 -24.14 5.20
CA SER A 2 3.33 -23.48 4.08
C SER A 2 2.05 -22.77 4.55
N THR A 3 1.93 -21.48 4.25
CA THR A 3 0.65 -20.77 4.36
C THR A 3 -0.06 -20.93 3.02
N LEU A 4 -0.73 -22.06 2.84
CA LEU A 4 -1.71 -22.24 1.78
C LEU A 4 -2.87 -21.24 2.02
N HIS A 5 -3.04 -20.35 1.04
CA HIS A 5 -4.31 -19.72 0.67
C HIS A 5 -4.83 -18.57 1.56
N GLY A 6 -4.69 -17.35 1.03
CA GLY A 6 -5.77 -16.36 0.98
C GLY A 6 -6.01 -15.45 2.20
N GLU A 7 -5.48 -15.74 3.38
CA GLU A 7 -5.58 -14.83 4.52
C GLU A 7 -4.30 -14.02 4.72
N TYR A 8 -4.32 -12.77 4.25
CA TYR A 8 -3.31 -11.80 4.64
C TYR A 8 -3.82 -11.03 5.87
N ARG A 9 -3.21 -11.29 7.02
CA ARG A 9 -3.60 -10.72 8.32
C ARG A 9 -3.43 -9.20 8.31
N ARG A 10 -4.55 -8.49 8.21
CA ARG A 10 -4.62 -7.02 8.10
C ARG A 10 -4.44 -6.29 9.44
N HIS A 11 -5.06 -6.80 10.49
CA HIS A 11 -5.02 -6.21 11.83
C HIS A 11 -4.44 -7.20 12.85
N ALA A 12 -3.82 -6.66 13.91
CA ALA A 12 -3.25 -7.46 14.97
C ALA A 12 -4.34 -8.27 15.68
N ARG A 13 -4.16 -9.58 15.69
CA ARG A 13 -5.04 -10.51 16.40
C ARG A 13 -4.79 -10.47 17.91
N THR A 14 -5.84 -10.53 18.69
CA THR A 14 -5.78 -10.56 20.15
C THR A 14 -5.50 -11.97 20.68
N ASN A 15 -5.92 -13.03 19.96
CA ASN A 15 -6.00 -14.42 20.43
C ASN A 15 -6.81 -14.56 21.74
N ILE A 16 -7.75 -13.66 21.98
CA ILE A 16 -8.58 -13.65 23.18
C ILE A 16 -9.91 -14.33 22.88
N LYS A 17 -10.33 -15.18 23.82
CA LYS A 17 -11.63 -15.84 23.78
C LYS A 17 -12.62 -15.03 24.60
N THR A 18 -13.51 -14.31 23.93
CA THR A 18 -14.62 -13.57 24.54
C THR A 18 -15.96 -14.18 24.14
N PRO A 19 -16.95 -14.27 25.04
CA PRO A 19 -18.29 -14.74 24.70
C PRO A 19 -18.96 -13.77 23.73
N VAL A 20 -19.52 -14.31 22.65
CA VAL A 20 -20.29 -13.59 21.64
C VAL A 20 -21.54 -14.37 21.29
N SER A 21 -22.57 -13.65 20.87
CA SER A 21 -23.80 -14.24 20.33
C SER A 21 -23.91 -13.83 18.87
N VAL A 22 -24.04 -14.79 17.97
CA VAL A 22 -24.25 -14.54 16.54
C VAL A 22 -25.69 -14.85 16.20
N ARG A 23 -26.47 -13.83 15.84
CA ARG A 23 -27.84 -14.01 15.35
C ARG A 23 -27.81 -14.25 13.85
N LEU A 24 -28.19 -15.46 13.47
CA LEU A 24 -28.62 -15.84 12.13
C LEU A 24 -30.14 -15.69 12.11
N GLU A 25 -30.72 -15.35 10.95
CA GLU A 25 -32.12 -14.93 10.77
C GLU A 25 -33.14 -15.63 11.69
N ASP A 26 -33.04 -16.95 11.87
CA ASP A 26 -33.95 -17.72 12.73
C ASP A 26 -33.30 -18.41 13.95
N ASN A 27 -31.98 -18.28 14.16
CA ASN A 27 -31.27 -18.97 15.25
C ASN A 27 -30.10 -18.15 15.84
N GLY A 28 -30.07 -18.04 17.17
CA GLY A 28 -28.96 -17.44 17.91
C GLY A 28 -27.89 -18.47 18.29
N LEU A 29 -26.65 -18.25 17.88
CA LEU A 29 -25.50 -19.04 18.30
C LEU A 29 -24.72 -18.32 19.41
N ALA A 30 -24.83 -18.81 20.65
CA ALA A 30 -23.93 -18.41 21.72
C ALA A 30 -22.59 -19.16 21.59
N THR A 31 -21.50 -18.44 21.37
CA THR A 31 -20.16 -19.02 21.19
C THR A 31 -19.08 -18.16 21.85
N LYS A 32 -17.81 -18.55 21.67
CA LYS A 32 -16.66 -17.74 22.05
C LYS A 32 -15.84 -17.43 20.82
N THR A 33 -15.27 -16.23 20.77
CA THR A 33 -14.25 -15.92 19.77
C THR A 33 -13.06 -16.87 19.94
N ARG A 34 -12.51 -17.36 18.84
CA ARG A 34 -11.14 -17.88 18.80
C ARG A 34 -10.15 -16.72 18.72
N ASP A 35 -10.55 -15.64 18.06
CA ASP A 35 -9.73 -14.44 17.89
C ASP A 35 -10.58 -13.19 17.63
N VAL A 36 -10.03 -12.02 17.97
CA VAL A 36 -10.61 -10.69 17.72
C VAL A 36 -9.53 -9.79 17.14
N SER A 37 -9.91 -8.98 16.16
CA SER A 37 -9.11 -7.93 15.53
C SER A 37 -9.98 -6.68 15.31
N GLU A 38 -9.35 -5.55 14.97
CA GLU A 38 -10.03 -4.27 14.72
C GLU A 38 -11.20 -4.36 13.73
N SER A 39 -11.07 -5.18 12.69
CA SER A 39 -12.06 -5.30 11.61
C SER A 39 -12.88 -6.59 11.61
N GLY A 40 -12.75 -7.45 12.62
CA GLY A 40 -13.33 -8.79 12.51
C GLY A 40 -13.06 -9.73 13.68
N ILE A 41 -13.85 -10.80 13.73
CA ILE A 41 -13.72 -11.88 14.71
C ILE A 41 -13.61 -13.23 14.01
N CYS A 42 -12.99 -14.18 14.70
CA CYS A 42 -13.02 -15.60 14.33
C CYS A 42 -13.76 -16.36 15.42
N ILE A 43 -14.68 -17.23 15.04
CA ILE A 43 -15.43 -18.10 15.95
C ILE A 43 -15.29 -19.56 15.50
N SER A 44 -15.50 -20.51 16.42
CA SER A 44 -15.60 -21.92 16.04
C SER A 44 -16.85 -22.14 15.19
N LYS A 45 -16.73 -22.95 14.13
CA LYS A 45 -17.86 -23.38 13.31
C LYS A 45 -18.74 -24.34 14.11
N PRO A 46 -20.05 -24.09 14.24
CA PRO A 46 -20.97 -25.07 14.79
C PRO A 46 -21.15 -26.21 13.80
N THR A 47 -21.06 -27.46 14.27
CA THR A 47 -21.16 -28.66 13.45
C THR A 47 -22.50 -28.77 12.72
N GLU A 48 -23.54 -28.15 13.27
CA GLU A 48 -24.95 -28.28 12.84
C GLU A 48 -25.41 -27.16 11.89
N LEU A 49 -24.59 -26.11 11.68
CA LEU A 49 -24.98 -24.93 10.88
C LEU A 49 -24.28 -24.90 9.51
N THR A 50 -25.09 -24.92 8.45
CA THR A 50 -24.62 -24.70 7.09
C THR A 50 -24.52 -23.20 6.82
N LEU A 51 -23.30 -22.68 6.83
CA LEU A 51 -23.01 -21.26 6.61
C LEU A 51 -22.33 -21.05 5.28
N LYS A 52 -22.69 -19.97 4.58
CA LYS A 52 -22.08 -19.58 3.30
C LYS A 52 -21.31 -18.28 3.45
N ALA A 53 -20.19 -18.17 2.73
CA ALA A 53 -19.49 -16.90 2.61
C ALA A 53 -20.40 -15.87 1.89
N GLY A 54 -20.34 -14.61 2.32
CA GLY A 54 -21.18 -13.51 1.83
C GLY A 54 -22.46 -13.27 2.64
N GLN A 55 -22.83 -14.16 3.56
CA GLN A 55 -24.01 -13.96 4.42
C GLN A 55 -23.74 -12.93 5.52
N THR A 56 -24.70 -12.03 5.75
CA THR A 56 -24.65 -11.06 6.85
C THR A 56 -25.28 -11.63 8.12
N VAL A 57 -24.63 -11.42 9.26
CA VAL A 57 -25.06 -11.87 10.58
C VAL A 57 -24.90 -10.73 11.59
N ASN A 58 -25.70 -10.73 12.66
CA ASN A 58 -25.51 -9.77 13.73
C ASN A 58 -24.70 -10.39 14.86
N VAL A 59 -23.61 -9.73 15.25
CA VAL A 59 -22.74 -10.16 16.35
C VAL A 59 -22.96 -9.28 17.56
N THR A 60 -23.35 -9.87 18.68
CA THR A 60 -23.47 -9.20 19.97
C THR A 60 -22.37 -9.66 20.91
N PHE A 61 -21.68 -8.74 21.57
CA PHE A 61 -20.65 -9.06 22.56
C PHE A 61 -21.29 -9.12 23.94
N ASN A 62 -21.33 -10.31 24.57
CA ASN A 62 -22.12 -10.51 25.80
C ASN A 62 -21.68 -9.63 26.98
N ARG A 63 -20.44 -9.11 26.94
CA ARG A 63 -19.88 -8.20 27.97
C ARG A 63 -19.97 -6.72 27.59
N MET A 64 -20.52 -6.42 26.42
CA MET A 64 -20.82 -5.08 25.91
C MET A 64 -22.25 -5.12 25.38
N SER A 65 -23.23 -5.22 26.29
CA SER A 65 -24.63 -5.54 25.99
C SER A 65 -25.31 -4.60 24.98
N ASN A 66 -24.74 -3.42 24.73
CA ASN A 66 -25.27 -2.42 23.80
C ASN A 66 -24.61 -2.46 22.41
N LEU A 67 -23.61 -3.33 22.20
CA LEU A 67 -22.87 -3.44 20.95
C LEU A 67 -23.36 -4.64 20.15
N SER A 68 -24.28 -4.39 19.23
CA SER A 68 -24.68 -5.32 18.17
C SER A 68 -24.15 -4.81 16.84
N VAL A 69 -23.30 -5.60 16.18
CA VAL A 69 -22.59 -5.19 14.97
C VAL A 69 -22.98 -6.12 13.82
N PRO A 70 -23.49 -5.61 12.69
CA PRO A 70 -23.64 -6.42 11.49
C PRO A 70 -22.25 -6.89 11.03
N ALA A 71 -22.15 -8.13 10.59
CA ALA A 71 -20.89 -8.73 10.17
C ALA A 71 -21.14 -9.65 8.98
N THR A 72 -20.24 -9.62 8.00
CA THR A 72 -20.29 -10.52 6.84
C THR A 72 -19.42 -11.75 7.09
N ILE A 73 -19.94 -12.93 6.81
CA ILE A 73 -19.16 -14.17 6.78
C ILE A 73 -18.21 -14.10 5.60
N ILE A 74 -16.93 -13.85 5.87
CA ILE A 74 -15.90 -13.77 4.82
C ILE A 74 -15.27 -15.13 4.54
N ARG A 75 -15.34 -16.07 5.49
CA ARG A 75 -14.75 -17.39 5.37
C ARG A 75 -15.48 -18.41 6.22
N VAL A 76 -15.68 -19.59 5.63
CA VAL A 76 -16.08 -20.80 6.36
C VAL A 76 -15.01 -21.86 6.08
N SER A 77 -14.34 -22.30 7.14
CA SER A 77 -13.40 -23.42 7.12
C SER A 77 -14.01 -24.62 7.84
N GLY A 78 -13.32 -25.76 7.86
CA GLY A 78 -13.79 -26.97 8.54
C GLY A 78 -14.18 -26.74 10.01
N GLU A 79 -13.38 -25.98 10.75
CA GLU A 79 -13.61 -25.73 12.18
C GLU A 79 -13.87 -24.26 12.56
N GLU A 80 -13.74 -23.32 11.63
CA GLU A 80 -13.75 -21.89 11.96
C GLU A 80 -14.55 -21.06 10.96
N ILE A 81 -15.18 -20.00 11.47
CA ILE A 81 -15.86 -18.98 10.68
C ILE A 81 -15.15 -17.65 10.91
N GLY A 82 -14.73 -17.02 9.82
CA GLY A 82 -14.23 -15.64 9.81
C GLY A 82 -15.37 -14.67 9.54
N LEU A 83 -15.54 -13.70 10.44
CA LEU A 83 -16.54 -12.64 10.34
C LEU A 83 -15.83 -11.29 10.20
N ALA A 84 -16.13 -10.55 9.14
CA ALA A 84 -15.74 -9.15 9.00
C ALA A 84 -16.86 -8.27 9.56
N LEU A 85 -16.52 -7.39 10.50
CA LEU A 85 -17.50 -6.42 11.03
C LEU A 85 -17.81 -5.41 9.92
N ASP A 86 -19.10 -5.16 9.70
CA ASP A 86 -19.58 -4.26 8.67
C ASP A 86 -19.77 -2.87 9.28
N HIS A 87 -19.24 -1.84 8.60
CA HIS A 87 -19.33 -0.42 8.98
C HIS A 87 -18.87 -0.02 10.40
N ILE A 88 -18.39 -0.94 11.25
CA ILE A 88 -17.90 -0.70 12.60
C ILE A 88 -16.51 -1.30 12.75
N ARG A 89 -15.58 -0.50 13.29
CA ARG A 89 -14.28 -0.97 13.78
C ARG A 89 -14.20 -0.84 15.28
N PHE A 90 -13.55 -1.83 15.87
CA PHE A 90 -13.00 -1.63 17.20
C PHE A 90 -11.84 -0.64 17.12
N THR A 91 -11.97 0.45 17.87
CA THR A 91 -10.86 1.34 18.14
C THR A 91 -9.78 0.60 18.93
N GLU A 92 -8.56 1.15 19.01
CA GLU A 92 -7.54 0.61 19.91
C GLU A 92 -8.05 0.53 21.37
N GLN A 93 -8.93 1.47 21.77
CA GLN A 93 -9.55 1.47 23.09
C GLN A 93 -10.52 0.31 23.27
N ASP A 94 -11.32 -0.02 22.27
CA ASP A 94 -12.23 -1.17 22.31
C ASP A 94 -11.46 -2.49 22.37
N ILE A 95 -10.43 -2.64 21.53
CA ILE A 95 -9.54 -3.82 21.57
C ILE A 95 -8.85 -3.92 22.93
N SER A 96 -8.38 -2.80 23.48
CA SER A 96 -7.80 -2.74 24.83
C SER A 96 -8.83 -3.10 25.90
N GLY A 97 -10.08 -2.69 25.76
CA GLY A 97 -11.21 -3.06 26.63
C GLY A 97 -11.50 -4.56 26.58
N ILE A 98 -11.56 -5.15 25.40
CA ILE A 98 -11.70 -6.60 25.21
C ILE A 98 -10.52 -7.34 25.86
N ILE A 99 -9.30 -6.82 25.70
CA ILE A 99 -8.12 -7.40 26.36
C ILE A 99 -8.24 -7.28 27.88
N LYS A 100 -8.61 -6.12 28.42
CA LYS A 100 -8.69 -5.86 29.87
C LYS A 100 -9.74 -6.72 30.56
N THR A 101 -10.88 -6.95 29.90
CA THR A 101 -11.97 -7.78 30.43
C THR A 101 -11.68 -9.28 30.37
N ALA A 102 -10.69 -9.72 29.58
CA ALA A 102 -10.33 -11.13 29.48
C ALA A 102 -9.73 -11.71 30.79
N PRO A 103 -9.90 -13.02 31.06
CA PRO A 103 -9.27 -13.68 32.21
C PRO A 103 -7.76 -13.42 32.28
N TRP A 104 -7.22 -13.26 33.48
CA TRP A 104 -5.81 -12.90 33.70
C TRP A 104 -4.82 -13.83 33.00
N HIS A 105 -5.10 -15.14 32.95
CA HIS A 105 -4.25 -16.11 32.27
C HIS A 105 -4.22 -15.93 30.74
N GLN A 106 -5.34 -15.51 30.12
CA GLN A 106 -5.37 -15.17 28.69
C GLN A 106 -4.59 -13.87 28.44
N ARG A 107 -4.77 -12.86 29.28
CA ARG A 107 -4.01 -11.60 29.21
C ARG A 107 -2.51 -11.85 29.31
N ALA A 108 -2.09 -12.64 30.30
CA ALA A 108 -0.70 -13.04 30.50
C ALA A 108 -0.16 -13.81 29.28
N LYS A 109 -0.89 -14.80 28.76
CA LYS A 109 -0.49 -15.57 27.58
C LYS A 109 -0.31 -14.68 26.35
N VAL A 110 -1.22 -13.73 26.11
CA VAL A 110 -1.14 -12.79 24.99
C VAL A 110 0.03 -11.83 25.15
N ALA A 111 0.22 -11.27 26.35
CA ALA A 111 1.33 -10.38 26.66
C ALA A 111 2.69 -11.10 26.49
N ILE A 112 2.83 -12.32 27.01
CA ILE A 112 4.04 -13.14 26.87
C ILE A 112 4.30 -13.44 25.40
N LYS A 113 3.29 -13.92 24.65
CA LYS A 113 3.42 -14.22 23.23
C LYS A 113 3.84 -12.98 22.43
N ARG A 114 3.18 -11.83 22.65
CA ARG A 114 3.51 -10.57 21.97
C ARG A 114 4.92 -10.08 22.33
N SER A 115 5.28 -10.14 23.61
CA SER A 115 6.61 -9.75 24.09
C SER A 115 7.69 -10.65 23.49
N PHE A 116 7.47 -11.96 23.47
CA PHE A 116 8.35 -12.94 22.84
C PHE A 116 8.57 -12.60 21.36
N TRP A 117 7.50 -12.51 20.55
CA TRP A 117 7.63 -12.19 19.12
C TRP A 117 8.31 -10.84 18.87
N LYS A 118 7.99 -9.81 19.67
CA LYS A 118 8.60 -8.48 19.56
C LYS A 118 10.10 -8.54 19.86
N ASN A 119 10.49 -9.23 20.93
CA ASN A 119 11.89 -9.36 21.34
C ASN A 119 12.68 -10.27 20.40
N THR A 120 12.10 -11.37 19.91
CA THR A 120 12.71 -12.23 18.89
C THR A 120 12.96 -11.45 17.60
N ARG A 121 11.99 -10.65 17.13
CA ARG A 121 12.19 -9.80 15.94
C ARG A 121 13.32 -8.79 16.16
N ARG A 122 13.32 -8.10 17.30
CA ARG A 122 14.36 -7.13 17.65
C ARG A 122 15.74 -7.77 17.71
N LEU A 123 15.86 -8.92 18.36
CA LEU A 123 17.10 -9.70 18.41
C LEU A 123 17.56 -10.12 17.02
N ALA A 124 16.64 -10.60 16.18
CA ALA A 124 16.95 -10.96 14.79
C ALA A 124 17.46 -9.75 13.99
N VAL A 125 16.81 -8.58 14.11
CA VAL A 125 17.27 -7.33 13.47
C VAL A 125 18.67 -6.98 13.93
N LEU A 126 18.94 -7.00 15.25
CA LEU A 126 20.25 -6.68 15.79
C LEU A 126 21.33 -7.64 15.26
N ILE A 127 21.11 -8.95 15.36
CA ILE A 127 22.07 -9.97 14.92
C ILE A 127 22.33 -9.85 13.40
N THR A 128 21.27 -9.71 12.60
CA THR A 128 21.34 -9.55 11.14
C THR A 128 22.17 -8.33 10.75
N ASN A 129 22.01 -7.23 11.48
CA ASN A 129 22.65 -5.97 11.16
C ASN A 129 24.02 -5.77 11.82
N THR A 130 24.46 -6.69 12.68
CA THR A 130 25.77 -6.61 13.36
C THR A 130 26.63 -7.82 13.00
N ILE A 131 26.37 -8.97 13.63
CA ILE A 131 27.20 -10.17 13.56
C ILE A 131 27.05 -10.86 12.20
N LEU A 132 25.81 -11.05 11.73
CA LEU A 132 25.53 -11.80 10.51
C LEU A 132 25.55 -10.95 9.23
N ARG A 133 25.84 -9.64 9.33
CA ARG A 133 25.69 -8.72 8.20
C ARG A 133 26.54 -9.11 6.99
N LYS A 134 27.85 -9.25 7.19
CA LYS A 134 28.80 -9.62 6.11
C LYS A 134 28.48 -10.99 5.49
N PRO A 135 28.32 -12.09 6.25
CA PRO A 135 28.00 -13.38 5.64
C PRO A 135 26.64 -13.37 4.94
N LEU A 136 25.66 -12.65 5.48
CA LEU A 136 24.35 -12.49 4.85
C LEU A 136 24.44 -11.75 3.51
N LEU A 137 25.15 -10.62 3.46
CA LEU A 137 25.33 -9.88 2.21
C LEU A 137 26.07 -10.71 1.15
N LYS A 138 27.08 -11.48 1.55
CA LYS A 138 27.79 -12.41 0.66
C LYS A 138 26.89 -13.53 0.15
N LEU A 139 25.99 -14.05 0.99
CA LEU A 139 25.04 -15.11 0.61
C LEU A 139 23.93 -14.60 -0.31
N ILE A 140 23.40 -13.40 -0.02
CA ILE A 140 22.33 -12.79 -0.81
C ILE A 140 22.86 -12.33 -2.16
N ASN A 141 24.07 -11.76 -2.19
CA ASN A 141 24.68 -11.13 -3.35
C ASN A 141 23.68 -10.21 -4.10
N PRO A 142 23.22 -9.12 -3.46
CA PRO A 142 22.17 -8.29 -4.01
C PRO A 142 22.59 -7.67 -5.35
N SER A 143 21.65 -7.60 -6.27
CA SER A 143 21.76 -6.92 -7.58
C SER A 143 21.26 -5.48 -7.54
N PHE A 144 20.36 -5.17 -6.60
CA PHE A 144 19.80 -3.84 -6.40
C PHE A 144 19.50 -3.56 -4.93
N ILE A 145 19.32 -2.28 -4.63
CA ILE A 145 18.89 -1.80 -3.30
C ILE A 145 17.55 -1.09 -3.40
N PHE A 146 16.69 -1.36 -2.43
CA PHE A 146 15.50 -0.58 -2.16
C PHE A 146 15.74 0.29 -0.92
N ALA A 147 16.04 1.58 -1.15
CA ALA A 147 16.38 2.55 -0.12
C ALA A 147 15.11 3.13 0.51
N VAL A 148 14.99 2.99 1.84
CA VAL A 148 13.79 3.37 2.58
C VAL A 148 14.10 4.21 3.81
N TYR A 149 13.07 4.88 4.33
CA TYR A 149 13.09 5.61 5.59
C TYR A 149 11.79 5.32 6.36
N GLY A 150 11.74 5.67 7.64
CA GLY A 150 10.55 5.48 8.47
C GLY A 150 10.40 6.60 9.50
N ASN A 151 9.22 6.67 10.11
CA ASN A 151 8.98 7.49 11.30
C ASN A 151 9.31 6.70 12.58
N GLU A 152 9.20 7.34 13.74
CA GLU A 152 9.50 6.76 15.06
C GLU A 152 8.63 5.53 15.37
N LYS A 153 7.37 5.54 14.93
CA LYS A 153 6.43 4.43 15.13
C LYS A 153 6.86 3.20 14.34
N ASP A 154 7.21 3.38 13.07
CA ASP A 154 7.69 2.33 12.18
C ASP A 154 9.01 1.76 12.68
N VAL A 155 9.95 2.64 13.03
CA VAL A 155 11.27 2.27 13.52
C VAL A 155 11.21 1.55 14.87
N GLY A 156 10.38 2.02 15.80
CA GLY A 156 10.21 1.43 17.14
C GLY A 156 9.71 -0.02 17.12
N THR A 157 9.15 -0.44 15.98
CA THR A 157 8.76 -1.83 15.70
C THR A 157 9.99 -2.74 15.55
N TYR A 158 11.09 -2.24 15.00
CA TYR A 158 12.28 -3.04 14.64
C TYR A 158 13.38 -3.02 15.69
N TYR A 159 13.60 -1.90 16.37
CA TYR A 159 14.65 -1.79 17.39
C TYR A 159 14.28 -0.83 18.52
N THR A 160 15.10 -0.82 19.58
CA THR A 160 15.00 0.13 20.70
C THR A 160 16.04 1.25 20.58
N PRO A 161 15.89 2.37 21.29
CA PRO A 161 16.91 3.43 21.32
C PRO A 161 18.30 2.93 21.75
N PHE A 162 18.36 1.91 22.62
CA PHE A 162 19.63 1.28 22.99
C PHE A 162 20.25 0.52 21.81
N MET A 163 19.47 -0.32 21.13
CA MET A 163 19.93 -1.06 19.95
C MET A 163 20.36 -0.12 18.82
N ALA A 164 19.71 1.04 18.67
CA ALA A 164 20.04 2.06 17.68
C ALA A 164 21.51 2.53 17.77
N LYS A 165 22.11 2.46 18.96
CA LYS A 165 23.53 2.78 19.18
C LYS A 165 24.48 1.70 18.66
N LEU A 166 24.01 0.46 18.53
CA LEU A 166 24.82 -0.71 18.16
C LEU A 166 24.68 -1.08 16.67
N ILE A 167 23.52 -0.83 16.06
CA ILE A 167 23.29 -1.11 14.64
C ILE A 167 24.06 -0.11 13.76
N PRO A 168 24.51 -0.49 12.55
CA PRO A 168 25.15 0.42 11.59
C PRO A 168 24.18 1.49 11.06
N PRO A 169 24.68 2.57 10.45
CA PRO A 169 23.85 3.66 9.90
C PRO A 169 22.79 3.21 8.90
N LEU A 170 23.09 2.15 8.15
CA LEU A 170 22.18 1.52 7.19
C LEU A 170 21.68 0.18 7.73
N MET A 171 20.37 0.04 7.89
CA MET A 171 19.77 -1.18 8.38
C MET A 171 19.22 -2.03 7.22
N ILE A 172 19.68 -3.26 7.07
CA ILE A 172 19.04 -4.26 6.21
C ILE A 172 17.74 -4.67 6.88
N GLY A 173 16.63 -4.32 6.25
CA GLY A 173 15.28 -4.58 6.75
C GLY A 173 14.63 -5.81 6.11
N SER A 174 14.96 -6.12 4.85
CA SER A 174 14.29 -7.18 4.09
C SER A 174 15.13 -7.67 2.91
N ILE A 175 14.86 -8.90 2.47
CA ILE A 175 15.34 -9.47 1.21
C ILE A 175 14.18 -9.40 0.22
N ILE A 176 14.46 -8.96 -0.99
CA ILE A 176 13.51 -8.86 -2.09
C ILE A 176 13.95 -9.85 -3.16
N ARG A 177 13.00 -10.62 -3.70
CA ARG A 177 13.21 -11.52 -4.83
C ARG A 177 12.15 -11.24 -5.89
N ASN A 178 12.59 -11.18 -7.14
CA ASN A 178 11.71 -11.17 -8.29
C ASN A 178 12.41 -11.86 -9.45
N ARG A 179 11.86 -12.97 -9.95
CA ARG A 179 12.49 -13.79 -10.99
C ARG A 179 13.94 -14.14 -10.59
N ASN A 180 14.90 -13.84 -11.46
CA ASN A 180 16.33 -14.08 -11.24
C ASN A 180 17.02 -12.96 -10.43
N GLN A 181 16.31 -11.88 -10.10
CA GLN A 181 16.86 -10.75 -9.38
C GLN A 181 16.66 -10.92 -7.87
N THR A 182 17.72 -10.66 -7.12
CA THR A 182 17.68 -10.59 -5.65
C THR A 182 18.17 -9.22 -5.22
N GLY A 183 17.43 -8.55 -4.34
CA GLY A 183 17.80 -7.26 -3.78
C GLY A 183 17.58 -7.22 -2.28
N ILE A 184 17.96 -6.09 -1.69
CA ILE A 184 17.78 -5.85 -0.25
C ILE A 184 17.10 -4.51 -0.03
N MET A 185 16.25 -4.47 0.99
CA MET A 185 15.71 -3.23 1.52
C MET A 185 16.65 -2.68 2.59
N VAL A 186 17.08 -1.43 2.42
CA VAL A 186 18.04 -0.75 3.30
C VAL A 186 17.41 0.52 3.85
N ALA A 187 17.19 0.55 5.15
CA ALA A 187 16.60 1.67 5.86
C ALA A 187 17.68 2.61 6.42
N SER A 188 17.45 3.92 6.29
CA SER A 188 18.23 4.94 7.00
C SER A 188 17.97 4.88 8.51
N LYS A 189 18.99 5.27 9.30
CA LYS A 189 18.79 5.61 10.72
C LYS A 189 18.06 6.93 10.93
N PHE A 190 18.13 7.84 9.96
CA PHE A 190 17.44 9.13 10.03
C PHE A 190 15.94 8.92 9.82
N TYR A 191 15.14 9.62 10.61
CA TYR A 191 13.69 9.61 10.46
C TYR A 191 13.24 10.46 9.27
N GLU A 192 11.99 10.23 8.82
CA GLU A 192 11.38 11.01 7.73
C GLU A 192 11.52 12.51 7.92
N HIS A 193 11.15 13.02 9.10
CA HIS A 193 11.16 14.46 9.39
C HIS A 193 12.58 15.02 9.31
N GLU A 194 13.58 14.27 9.77
CA GLU A 194 14.98 14.68 9.71
C GLU A 194 15.49 14.77 8.27
N LEU A 195 15.12 13.82 7.41
CA LEU A 195 15.50 13.84 5.99
C LEU A 195 14.77 14.95 5.21
N ALA A 196 13.54 15.28 5.61
CA ALA A 196 12.77 16.35 5.00
C ALA A 196 13.35 17.74 5.32
N GLU A 197 13.88 17.92 6.54
CA GLU A 197 14.39 19.19 7.05
C GLU A 197 15.87 19.41 6.74
N ASP A 198 16.71 18.38 6.86
CA ASP A 198 18.17 18.49 6.81
C ASP A 198 18.77 17.84 5.56
N SER A 199 19.14 18.69 4.60
CA SER A 199 19.81 18.26 3.36
C SER A 199 21.18 17.59 3.60
N GLY A 200 21.85 17.90 4.71
CA GLY A 200 23.09 17.25 5.11
C GLY A 200 22.87 15.77 5.43
N LYS A 201 21.79 15.44 6.14
CA LYS A 201 21.42 14.04 6.44
C LYS A 201 21.08 13.25 5.19
N VAL A 202 20.41 13.87 4.21
CA VAL A 202 20.14 13.25 2.90
C VAL A 202 21.46 12.92 2.19
N ARG A 203 22.40 13.87 2.12
CA ARG A 203 23.72 13.66 1.49
C ARG A 203 24.50 12.55 2.19
N THR A 204 24.49 12.53 3.52
CA THR A 204 25.11 11.48 4.33
C THR A 204 24.48 10.12 4.06
N TYR A 205 23.16 10.03 3.96
CA TYR A 205 22.46 8.77 3.68
C TYR A 205 22.84 8.20 2.30
N LEU A 206 22.86 9.05 1.26
CA LEU A 206 23.31 8.65 -0.09
C LEU A 206 24.78 8.23 -0.10
N GLN A 207 25.64 8.97 0.60
CA GLN A 207 27.06 8.63 0.72
C GLN A 207 27.24 7.25 1.39
N GLN A 208 26.53 6.99 2.49
CA GLN A 208 26.57 5.70 3.16
C GLN A 208 26.13 4.55 2.24
N LEU A 209 25.10 4.76 1.40
CA LEU A 209 24.66 3.76 0.43
C LEU A 209 25.76 3.43 -0.57
N GLN A 210 26.46 4.44 -1.08
CA GLN A 210 27.57 4.26 -2.03
C GLN A 210 28.79 3.61 -1.40
N GLU A 211 29.16 4.02 -0.18
CA GLU A 211 30.30 3.46 0.54
C GLU A 211 30.08 2.00 0.90
N GLU A 212 28.86 1.64 1.32
CA GLU A 212 28.57 0.26 1.72
C GLU A 212 28.29 -0.67 0.53
N PHE A 213 27.72 -0.14 -0.56
CA PHE A 213 27.33 -0.92 -1.73
C PHE A 213 27.88 -0.36 -3.05
N PRO A 214 29.21 -0.23 -3.19
CA PRO A 214 29.83 0.45 -4.34
C PRO A 214 29.65 -0.27 -5.69
N HIS A 215 29.25 -1.54 -5.68
CA HIS A 215 29.05 -2.38 -6.86
C HIS A 215 27.60 -2.43 -7.34
N ILE A 216 26.67 -1.82 -6.60
CA ILE A 216 25.25 -1.83 -6.95
C ILE A 216 24.97 -0.70 -7.94
N GLU A 217 24.45 -1.07 -9.10
CA GLU A 217 24.20 -0.12 -10.19
C GLU A 217 22.75 0.39 -10.22
N THR A 218 21.90 -0.11 -9.33
CA THR A 218 20.48 0.26 -9.24
C THR A 218 20.02 0.38 -7.79
N VAL A 219 19.60 1.58 -7.39
CA VAL A 219 19.13 1.94 -6.06
C VAL A 219 17.79 2.67 -6.20
N ALA A 220 16.70 1.96 -5.86
CA ALA A 220 15.35 2.52 -5.83
C ALA A 220 15.14 3.41 -4.62
N LEU A 221 14.82 4.68 -4.85
CA LEU A 221 14.48 5.64 -3.79
C LEU A 221 12.97 5.63 -3.53
N VAL A 222 12.55 5.22 -2.33
CA VAL A 222 11.10 5.13 -1.99
C VAL A 222 10.46 6.49 -1.68
N GLY A 223 9.17 6.61 -2.00
CA GLY A 223 8.29 7.64 -1.44
C GLY A 223 8.79 9.05 -1.73
N ARG A 224 9.06 9.82 -0.68
CA ARG A 224 9.52 11.22 -0.79
C ARG A 224 11.04 11.35 -0.90
N LEU A 225 11.81 10.26 -0.83
CA LEU A 225 13.28 10.32 -0.97
C LEU A 225 13.71 11.06 -2.25
N PRO A 226 13.14 10.81 -3.44
CA PRO A 226 13.50 11.58 -4.63
C PRO A 226 13.43 13.09 -4.43
N ASN A 227 12.34 13.56 -3.80
CA ASN A 227 12.14 14.98 -3.52
C ASN A 227 13.17 15.50 -2.50
N PHE A 228 13.53 14.71 -1.49
CA PHE A 228 14.55 15.08 -0.52
C PHE A 228 15.95 15.17 -1.16
N VAL A 229 16.27 14.23 -2.07
CA VAL A 229 17.53 14.24 -2.84
C VAL A 229 17.64 15.48 -3.72
N MET A 230 16.58 15.79 -4.47
CA MET A 230 16.54 17.00 -5.30
C MET A 230 16.63 18.28 -4.46
N LYS A 231 15.89 18.37 -3.35
CA LYS A 231 15.97 19.49 -2.40
C LYS A 231 17.39 19.68 -1.83
N ALA A 232 18.11 18.57 -1.62
CA ALA A 232 19.50 18.60 -1.18
C ALA A 232 20.50 19.02 -2.27
N GLY A 233 20.03 19.39 -3.47
CA GLY A 233 20.84 19.84 -4.61
C GLY A 233 21.57 18.70 -5.32
N LYS A 234 21.02 17.47 -5.24
CA LYS A 234 21.56 16.31 -5.95
C LYS A 234 20.62 15.91 -7.07
N GLU A 235 21.18 15.76 -8.26
CA GLU A 235 20.49 15.16 -9.40
C GLU A 235 20.30 13.65 -9.16
N ILE A 236 19.12 13.14 -9.48
CA ILE A 236 18.86 11.70 -9.45
C ILE A 236 19.33 11.12 -10.77
N LYS A 237 20.45 10.41 -10.72
CA LYS A 237 21.05 9.68 -11.82
C LYS A 237 21.58 8.36 -11.33
N ARG A 238 21.90 7.47 -12.27
CA ARG A 238 22.51 6.16 -11.99
C ARG A 238 23.62 6.28 -10.92
N PRO A 239 23.60 5.46 -9.86
CA PRO A 239 22.76 4.27 -9.67
C PRO A 239 21.35 4.52 -9.14
N TYR A 240 20.97 5.76 -8.82
CA TYR A 240 19.67 6.06 -8.21
C TYR A 240 18.55 6.16 -9.23
N VAL A 241 17.38 5.64 -8.86
CA VAL A 241 16.15 5.72 -9.64
C VAL A 241 15.03 6.32 -8.79
N ASP A 242 14.21 7.19 -9.39
CA ASP A 242 13.22 8.00 -8.68
C ASP A 242 11.82 7.39 -8.64
N GLY A 243 11.59 6.35 -9.43
CA GLY A 243 10.33 5.61 -9.48
C GLY A 243 9.24 6.23 -10.35
N SER A 244 9.55 7.30 -11.09
CA SER A 244 8.61 7.97 -11.98
C SER A 244 8.07 7.03 -13.07
N MET A 245 8.94 6.30 -13.77
CA MET A 245 8.56 5.37 -14.83
C MET A 245 7.70 4.23 -14.30
N GLY A 246 8.07 3.66 -13.15
CA GLY A 246 7.32 2.58 -12.54
C GLY A 246 5.91 3.01 -12.12
N THR A 247 5.75 4.20 -11.55
CA THR A 247 4.43 4.77 -11.21
C THR A 247 3.63 5.12 -12.45
N ARG A 248 4.24 5.76 -13.46
CA ARG A 248 3.59 6.08 -14.74
C ARG A 248 3.07 4.82 -15.43
N TYR A 249 3.88 3.77 -15.50
CA TYR A 249 3.50 2.49 -16.06
C TYR A 249 2.31 1.86 -15.32
N MET A 250 2.36 1.86 -14.00
CA MET A 250 1.30 1.32 -13.15
C MET A 250 -0.05 2.01 -13.44
N ILE A 251 -0.04 3.34 -13.52
CA ILE A 251 -1.23 4.15 -13.77
C ILE A 251 -1.72 3.98 -15.22
N TRP A 252 -0.80 3.99 -16.19
CA TRP A 252 -1.12 3.77 -17.59
C TRP A 252 -1.77 2.39 -17.82
N ASP A 253 -1.20 1.33 -17.23
CA ASP A 253 -1.72 -0.03 -17.37
C ASP A 253 -3.10 -0.17 -16.69
N VAL A 254 -3.31 0.49 -15.55
CA VAL A 254 -4.64 0.58 -14.92
C VAL A 254 -5.61 1.38 -15.76
N GLY A 255 -5.22 2.52 -16.33
CA GLY A 255 -6.07 3.30 -17.23
C GLY A 255 -6.56 2.46 -18.40
N ARG A 256 -5.67 1.68 -19.02
CA ARG A 256 -6.05 0.70 -20.05
C ARG A 256 -7.09 -0.31 -19.55
N GLN A 257 -6.92 -0.84 -18.34
CA GLN A 257 -7.88 -1.79 -17.73
C GLN A 257 -9.22 -1.13 -17.41
N MET A 258 -9.23 0.12 -16.96
CA MET A 258 -10.46 0.88 -16.67
C MET A 258 -11.31 1.03 -17.93
N GLN A 259 -10.71 1.38 -19.06
CA GLN A 259 -11.41 1.46 -20.35
C GLN A 259 -11.95 0.10 -20.80
N GLN A 260 -11.33 -1.03 -20.43
CA GLN A 260 -11.79 -2.37 -20.81
C GLN A 260 -12.99 -2.85 -19.98
N LEU A 261 -13.35 -2.17 -18.88
CA LEU A 261 -14.50 -2.55 -18.07
C LEU A 261 -15.81 -2.39 -18.85
N PRO A 262 -16.75 -3.35 -18.77
CA PRO A 262 -17.98 -3.33 -19.58
C PRO A 262 -18.77 -2.03 -19.51
N GLN A 263 -18.83 -1.40 -18.33
CA GLN A 263 -19.55 -0.16 -18.09
C GLN A 263 -18.83 1.11 -18.60
N TYR A 264 -17.53 1.03 -18.92
CA TYR A 264 -16.71 2.17 -19.34
C TYR A 264 -16.06 2.02 -20.72
N LYS A 265 -16.38 0.94 -21.46
CA LYS A 265 -15.82 0.65 -22.79
C LYS A 265 -16.02 1.71 -23.87
N HIS A 266 -16.89 2.69 -23.61
CA HIS A 266 -17.19 3.81 -24.51
C HIS A 266 -16.73 5.16 -23.93
N GLU A 267 -16.06 5.15 -22.79
CA GLU A 267 -15.46 6.35 -22.21
C GLU A 267 -14.12 6.63 -22.91
N TYR A 268 -14.07 7.74 -23.64
CA TYR A 268 -12.86 8.21 -24.33
C TYR A 268 -12.18 9.37 -23.60
N ILE A 269 -12.70 9.73 -22.43
CA ILE A 269 -12.23 10.81 -21.57
C ILE A 269 -11.84 10.20 -20.23
N ILE A 270 -10.68 10.60 -19.71
CA ILE A 270 -10.24 10.32 -18.34
C ILE A 270 -9.74 11.61 -17.71
N ALA A 271 -9.95 11.78 -16.40
CA ALA A 271 -9.43 12.91 -15.64
C ALA A 271 -8.30 12.48 -14.71
N VAL A 272 -7.25 13.30 -14.62
CA VAL A 272 -6.13 13.13 -13.70
C VAL A 272 -6.22 14.25 -12.66
N LEU A 273 -6.55 13.89 -11.43
CA LEU A 273 -6.67 14.82 -10.31
C LEU A 273 -5.26 15.05 -9.72
N GLY A 274 -4.76 16.28 -9.80
CA GLY A 274 -3.33 16.58 -9.56
C GLY A 274 -2.50 16.63 -10.85
N GLY A 275 -3.11 16.99 -11.97
CA GLY A 275 -2.51 17.01 -13.30
C GLY A 275 -1.28 17.92 -13.47
N ALA A 276 -1.13 18.97 -12.65
CA ALA A 276 0.07 19.81 -12.66
C ALA A 276 1.21 19.24 -11.79
N GLY A 277 1.02 18.07 -11.17
CA GLY A 277 2.02 17.39 -10.36
C GLY A 277 3.17 16.83 -11.22
N ARG A 278 4.31 16.54 -10.60
CA ARG A 278 5.49 15.96 -11.27
C ARG A 278 5.14 14.68 -12.03
N ILE A 279 4.45 13.76 -11.37
CA ILE A 279 3.96 12.52 -11.97
C ILE A 279 2.70 12.78 -12.80
N GLY A 280 1.75 13.56 -12.26
CA GLY A 280 0.47 13.84 -12.89
C GLY A 280 0.58 14.38 -14.33
N ASN A 281 1.49 15.33 -14.56
CA ASN A 281 1.67 15.91 -15.90
C ASN A 281 2.19 14.87 -16.91
N MET A 282 3.13 14.02 -16.50
CA MET A 282 3.65 12.95 -17.36
C MET A 282 2.59 11.87 -17.63
N VAL A 283 1.83 11.50 -16.60
CA VAL A 283 0.70 10.57 -16.72
C VAL A 283 -0.36 11.08 -17.68
N CYS A 284 -0.62 12.40 -17.71
CA CYS A 284 -1.58 12.96 -18.65
C CYS A 284 -1.17 12.70 -20.10
N ASP A 285 0.11 12.86 -20.42
CA ASP A 285 0.66 12.53 -21.74
C ASP A 285 0.59 11.02 -22.01
N ASP A 286 0.99 10.18 -21.06
CA ASP A 286 0.95 8.72 -21.19
C ASP A 286 -0.47 8.19 -21.46
N LEU A 287 -1.48 8.75 -20.78
CA LEU A 287 -2.88 8.34 -20.92
C LEU A 287 -3.50 8.75 -22.25
N THR A 288 -2.92 9.71 -22.99
CA THR A 288 -3.38 10.03 -24.35
C THR A 288 -3.18 8.87 -25.33
N ARG A 289 -2.35 7.89 -24.99
CA ARG A 289 -2.20 6.60 -25.71
C ARG A 289 -3.42 5.69 -25.59
N VAL A 290 -4.28 5.93 -24.60
CA VAL A 290 -5.47 5.10 -24.29
C VAL A 290 -6.75 5.89 -24.50
N TYR A 291 -6.74 7.18 -24.17
CA TYR A 291 -7.91 8.06 -24.20
C TYR A 291 -7.72 9.18 -25.20
N ARG A 292 -8.79 9.49 -25.94
CA ARG A 292 -8.77 10.59 -26.91
C ARG A 292 -8.59 11.94 -26.22
N THR A 293 -9.11 12.09 -25.01
CA THR A 293 -9.01 13.32 -24.22
C THR A 293 -8.65 12.99 -22.78
N VAL A 294 -7.66 13.68 -22.24
CA VAL A 294 -7.26 13.61 -20.85
C VAL A 294 -7.50 14.97 -20.20
N ILE A 295 -8.28 15.01 -19.13
CA ILE A 295 -8.47 16.24 -18.33
C ILE A 295 -7.38 16.26 -17.25
N ALA A 296 -6.44 17.19 -17.35
CA ALA A 296 -5.46 17.46 -16.32
C ALA A 296 -6.03 18.49 -15.34
N TYR A 297 -6.65 18.01 -14.26
CA TYR A 297 -7.23 18.90 -13.26
C TYR A 297 -6.23 19.24 -12.15
N ASP A 298 -6.01 20.54 -11.92
CA ASP A 298 -5.22 21.03 -10.78
C ASP A 298 -5.56 22.49 -10.48
N PRO A 299 -5.76 22.89 -9.20
CA PRO A 299 -6.05 24.28 -8.84
C PRO A 299 -4.97 25.29 -9.26
N ARG A 300 -3.75 24.84 -9.59
CA ARG A 300 -2.67 25.70 -10.10
C ARG A 300 -2.91 26.19 -11.53
N TYR A 301 -3.83 25.60 -12.28
CA TYR A 301 -4.17 26.08 -13.62
C TYR A 301 -5.15 27.25 -13.53
N GLU A 302 -4.67 28.46 -13.80
CA GLU A 302 -5.48 29.69 -13.75
C GLU A 302 -6.46 29.84 -14.92
N LYS A 303 -6.21 29.15 -16.03
CA LYS A 303 -7.01 29.18 -17.25
C LYS A 303 -7.07 27.81 -17.87
N GLU A 304 -8.19 27.52 -18.53
CA GLU A 304 -8.31 26.34 -19.35
C GLU A 304 -7.38 26.43 -20.57
N GLU A 305 -6.61 25.39 -20.81
CA GLU A 305 -5.69 25.26 -21.95
C GLU A 305 -5.87 23.90 -22.61
N GLU A 306 -5.99 23.88 -23.94
CA GLU A 306 -5.92 22.66 -24.72
C GLU A 306 -4.50 22.44 -25.25
N VAL A 307 -3.91 21.29 -24.90
CA VAL A 307 -2.60 20.85 -25.38
C VAL A 307 -2.80 19.63 -26.27
N TYR A 308 -2.39 19.74 -27.53
CA TYR A 308 -2.47 18.65 -28.48
C TYR A 308 -1.19 17.82 -28.44
N THR A 309 -1.34 16.51 -28.25
CA THR A 309 -0.28 15.51 -28.39
C THR A 309 -0.40 14.85 -29.77
N PRO A 310 0.62 14.10 -30.25
CA PRO A 310 0.51 13.38 -31.52
C PRO A 310 -0.65 12.37 -31.60
N ILE A 311 -1.20 11.95 -30.45
CA ILE A 311 -2.12 10.81 -30.31
C ILE A 311 -3.44 11.16 -29.60
N GLY A 312 -3.58 12.38 -29.04
CA GLY A 312 -4.75 12.80 -28.30
C GLY A 312 -4.68 14.25 -27.83
N LYS A 313 -5.62 14.66 -26.97
CA LYS A 313 -5.69 16.02 -26.41
C LYS A 313 -5.64 16.00 -24.88
N ILE A 314 -4.93 16.93 -24.28
CA ILE A 314 -4.95 17.21 -22.84
C ILE A 314 -5.67 18.53 -22.61
N ILE A 315 -6.67 18.56 -21.73
CA ILE A 315 -7.32 19.79 -21.29
C ILE A 315 -6.82 20.08 -19.87
N ARG A 316 -6.03 21.14 -19.70
CA ARG A 316 -5.58 21.61 -18.38
C ARG A 316 -6.61 22.59 -17.85
N SER A 317 -7.11 22.36 -16.65
CA SER A 317 -8.07 23.27 -16.03
C SER A 317 -8.02 23.22 -14.51
N GLY A 318 -8.25 24.36 -13.88
CA GLY A 318 -8.47 24.48 -12.43
C GLY A 318 -9.95 24.60 -12.07
N ASP A 319 -10.85 24.62 -13.07
CA ASP A 319 -12.30 24.70 -12.85
C ASP A 319 -12.86 23.31 -12.50
N PRO A 320 -13.41 23.08 -11.30
CA PRO A 320 -13.99 21.80 -10.91
C PRO A 320 -15.13 21.34 -11.82
N GLU A 321 -15.87 22.26 -12.46
CA GLU A 321 -17.01 21.90 -13.31
C GLU A 321 -16.63 21.04 -14.51
N ILE A 322 -15.37 21.13 -14.97
CA ILE A 322 -14.88 20.31 -16.07
C ILE A 322 -14.92 18.80 -15.75
N LEU A 323 -14.88 18.44 -14.47
CA LEU A 323 -14.87 17.06 -13.99
C LEU A 323 -16.18 16.33 -14.33
N ASN A 324 -17.29 17.06 -14.51
CA ASN A 324 -18.57 16.49 -14.96
C ASN A 324 -18.50 15.84 -16.35
N ASN A 325 -17.44 16.12 -17.13
CA ASN A 325 -17.24 15.57 -18.47
C ASN A 325 -16.57 14.19 -18.49
N SER A 326 -16.21 13.62 -17.33
CA SER A 326 -15.53 12.32 -17.23
C SER A 326 -16.24 11.39 -16.25
N LYS A 327 -16.18 10.08 -16.52
CA LYS A 327 -16.53 9.03 -15.54
C LYS A 327 -15.34 8.28 -14.97
N LEU A 328 -14.17 8.47 -15.57
CA LEU A 328 -12.94 7.78 -15.18
C LEU A 328 -11.96 8.81 -14.61
N PHE A 329 -11.38 8.48 -13.46
CA PHE A 329 -10.48 9.38 -12.73
C PHE A 329 -9.25 8.63 -12.22
N ILE A 330 -8.09 9.28 -12.29
CA ILE A 330 -6.87 8.90 -11.57
C ILE A 330 -6.66 9.91 -10.43
N GLY A 331 -6.53 9.44 -9.19
CA GLY A 331 -6.24 10.25 -8.03
C GLY A 331 -4.74 10.39 -7.79
N LEU A 332 -4.17 11.59 -8.00
CA LEU A 332 -2.77 11.95 -7.75
C LEU A 332 -2.64 13.27 -6.97
N THR A 333 -3.66 13.62 -6.20
CA THR A 333 -3.63 14.79 -5.31
C THR A 333 -2.63 14.61 -4.17
N HIS A 334 -2.31 15.72 -3.50
CA HIS A 334 -1.32 15.75 -2.41
C HIS A 334 -1.76 14.95 -1.15
N HIS A 335 -3.06 14.70 -0.99
CA HIS A 335 -3.63 13.66 -0.13
C HIS A 335 -5.00 13.24 -0.67
N GLY A 336 -5.50 12.06 -0.27
CA GLY A 336 -6.74 11.50 -0.80
C GLY A 336 -7.99 12.24 -0.36
N ASP A 337 -8.05 12.77 0.87
CA ASP A 337 -9.25 13.44 1.36
C ASP A 337 -9.58 14.78 0.68
N VAL A 338 -8.72 15.28 -0.21
CA VAL A 338 -9.06 16.38 -1.15
C VAL A 338 -10.31 16.03 -1.97
N MET A 339 -10.60 14.73 -2.16
CA MET A 339 -11.82 14.29 -2.86
C MET A 339 -13.10 14.85 -2.25
N ARG A 340 -13.13 15.25 -0.97
CA ARG A 340 -14.32 15.87 -0.37
C ARG A 340 -14.71 17.18 -1.05
N ASP A 341 -13.73 17.93 -1.53
CA ASP A 341 -13.94 19.21 -2.22
C ASP A 341 -14.37 19.01 -3.68
N LEU A 342 -14.13 17.82 -4.25
CA LEU A 342 -14.32 17.54 -5.67
C LEU A 342 -15.54 16.64 -5.95
N MET A 343 -15.96 15.81 -5.00
CA MET A 343 -16.97 14.78 -5.24
C MET A 343 -18.33 15.31 -5.71
N ALA A 344 -18.66 16.58 -5.42
CA ALA A 344 -19.86 17.22 -5.92
C ALA A 344 -19.84 17.47 -7.44
N HIS A 345 -18.65 17.53 -8.05
CA HIS A 345 -18.44 17.75 -9.48
C HIS A 345 -18.10 16.45 -10.23
N ILE A 346 -18.14 15.31 -9.54
CA ILE A 346 -17.90 13.99 -10.13
C ILE A 346 -19.25 13.32 -10.38
N PRO A 347 -19.56 12.90 -11.62
CA PRO A 347 -20.88 12.37 -11.92
C PRO A 347 -21.10 10.99 -11.29
N ALA A 348 -22.35 10.66 -10.97
CA ALA A 348 -22.74 9.34 -10.48
C ALA A 348 -22.36 8.23 -11.49
N GLY A 349 -21.99 7.07 -10.96
CA GLY A 349 -21.50 5.93 -11.73
C GLY A 349 -20.03 6.07 -12.16
N SER A 350 -19.27 7.00 -11.56
CA SER A 350 -17.84 7.20 -11.85
C SER A 350 -16.94 6.22 -11.10
N MET A 351 -15.70 6.08 -11.57
CA MET A 351 -14.64 5.33 -10.91
C MET A 351 -13.38 6.17 -10.74
N ILE A 352 -12.84 6.18 -9.52
CA ILE A 352 -11.53 6.74 -9.19
C ILE A 352 -10.56 5.61 -8.90
N ALA A 353 -9.43 5.62 -9.60
CA ALA A 353 -8.27 4.81 -9.31
C ALA A 353 -7.27 5.65 -8.48
N ASP A 354 -7.17 5.33 -7.19
CA ASP A 354 -6.43 6.08 -6.18
C ASP A 354 -4.97 5.61 -6.07
N ASP A 355 -4.03 6.54 -6.26
CA ASP A 355 -2.59 6.40 -5.97
C ASP A 355 -2.09 7.55 -5.07
N THR A 356 -2.98 8.21 -4.32
CA THR A 356 -2.58 9.31 -3.44
C THR A 356 -1.90 8.80 -2.18
N HIS A 357 -0.97 9.59 -1.64
CA HIS A 357 -0.27 9.28 -0.39
C HIS A 357 -0.23 10.51 0.53
N PRO A 358 -1.02 10.55 1.62
CA PRO A 358 -1.96 9.51 2.09
C PRO A 358 -3.12 9.22 1.11
N CYS A 359 -3.65 8.01 1.15
CA CYS A 359 -4.76 7.55 0.29
C CYS A 359 -6.12 8.10 0.77
N ILE A 360 -7.18 7.88 -0.02
CA ILE A 360 -8.54 8.36 0.33
C ILE A 360 -9.05 7.58 1.56
N SER A 361 -9.38 8.30 2.63
CA SER A 361 -9.81 7.68 3.88
C SER A 361 -11.10 6.88 3.72
N LEU A 362 -11.35 5.93 4.65
CA LEU A 362 -12.61 5.17 4.64
C LEU A 362 -13.85 6.07 4.71
N GLU A 363 -13.82 7.12 5.53
CA GLU A 363 -14.94 8.05 5.69
C GLU A 363 -15.27 8.72 4.37
N THR A 364 -14.27 9.32 3.71
CA THR A 364 -14.44 9.94 2.40
C THR A 364 -14.91 8.92 1.36
N ARG A 365 -14.38 7.69 1.35
CA ARG A 365 -14.87 6.63 0.43
C ARG A 365 -16.33 6.24 0.69
N GLN A 366 -16.81 6.32 1.93
CA GLN A 366 -18.23 6.05 2.24
C GLN A 366 -19.13 7.17 1.73
N GLU A 367 -18.71 8.43 1.89
CA GLU A 367 -19.41 9.60 1.32
C GLU A 367 -19.49 9.48 -0.22
N MET A 368 -18.37 9.19 -0.88
CA MET A 368 -18.31 9.00 -2.34
C MET A 368 -19.18 7.83 -2.81
N ARG A 369 -19.21 6.72 -2.07
CA ARG A 369 -20.07 5.58 -2.39
C ARG A 369 -21.55 5.94 -2.30
N ALA A 370 -21.95 6.83 -1.39
CA ALA A 370 -23.32 7.32 -1.30
C ALA A 370 -23.74 8.15 -2.53
N LEU A 371 -22.76 8.72 -3.24
CA LEU A 371 -22.93 9.44 -4.51
C LEU A 371 -22.76 8.53 -5.75
N ASP A 372 -22.71 7.20 -5.55
CA ASP A 372 -22.44 6.22 -6.61
C ASP A 372 -21.08 6.41 -7.31
N ILE A 373 -20.07 6.83 -6.55
CA ILE A 373 -18.68 6.95 -7.03
C ILE A 373 -17.86 5.79 -6.45
N ALA A 374 -17.34 4.93 -7.33
CA ALA A 374 -16.47 3.82 -6.95
C ALA A 374 -15.03 4.31 -6.73
N VAL A 375 -14.39 3.86 -5.65
CA VAL A 375 -12.97 4.13 -5.38
C VAL A 375 -12.24 2.80 -5.28
N GLU A 376 -11.25 2.63 -6.14
CA GLU A 376 -10.36 1.46 -6.21
C GLU A 376 -8.91 1.94 -6.02
N LYS A 377 -8.06 1.15 -5.38
CA LYS A 377 -6.64 1.47 -5.20
C LYS A 377 -5.81 0.89 -6.32
N ILE A 378 -4.90 1.70 -6.84
CA ILE A 378 -3.91 1.26 -7.81
C ILE A 378 -2.83 0.49 -7.07
N VAL A 379 -2.53 -0.73 -7.54
CA VAL A 379 -1.36 -1.49 -7.11
C VAL A 379 -0.70 -2.15 -8.30
N LEU A 380 0.58 -2.45 -8.18
CA LEU A 380 1.30 -3.24 -9.16
C LEU A 380 1.51 -4.66 -8.64
N HIS A 381 1.28 -5.65 -9.51
CA HIS A 381 1.30 -7.07 -9.21
C HIS A 381 2.34 -7.81 -10.05
N HIS A 382 2.99 -8.80 -9.45
CA HIS A 382 3.83 -9.79 -10.11
C HIS A 382 3.80 -11.09 -9.32
N GLU A 383 3.67 -12.25 -9.98
CA GLU A 383 3.48 -13.54 -9.32
C GLU A 383 4.72 -14.01 -8.53
N GLU A 384 5.91 -13.78 -9.09
CA GLU A 384 7.18 -14.19 -8.47
C GLU A 384 7.74 -13.17 -7.46
N PHE A 385 7.04 -12.06 -7.22
CA PHE A 385 7.53 -11.05 -6.29
C PHE A 385 7.40 -11.51 -4.84
N ALA A 386 8.50 -11.43 -4.11
CA ALA A 386 8.53 -11.72 -2.68
C ALA A 386 9.42 -10.74 -1.92
N MET A 387 8.93 -10.25 -0.79
CA MET A 387 9.69 -9.44 0.17
C MET A 387 9.57 -10.06 1.57
N TRP A 388 10.72 -10.32 2.21
CA TRP A 388 10.76 -10.90 3.54
C TRP A 388 11.93 -10.38 4.41
N PRO A 389 11.67 -9.94 5.66
CA PRO A 389 10.38 -9.60 6.24
C PRO A 389 9.61 -8.55 5.41
N ARG A 390 8.36 -8.26 5.75
CA ARG A 390 7.58 -7.23 5.04
C ARG A 390 7.83 -5.87 5.68
N MET A 391 7.65 -4.81 4.92
CA MET A 391 7.49 -3.48 5.49
C MET A 391 6.21 -3.41 6.34
N PRO A 392 6.20 -2.64 7.44
CA PRO A 392 4.99 -2.44 8.22
C PRO A 392 3.93 -1.77 7.35
N GLY A 393 2.68 -2.19 7.49
CA GLY A 393 1.56 -1.60 6.75
C GLY A 393 1.47 -1.98 5.27
N TRP A 394 2.42 -2.75 4.72
CA TRP A 394 2.41 -3.10 3.29
C TRP A 394 1.81 -4.47 3.01
N ASN A 395 1.02 -4.53 1.93
CA ASN A 395 0.52 -5.79 1.38
C ASN A 395 1.65 -6.49 0.59
N ASN A 396 1.74 -7.81 0.71
CA ASN A 396 2.85 -8.61 0.17
C ASN A 396 2.83 -8.75 -1.35
N ARG A 397 1.73 -8.31 -1.96
CA ARG A 397 1.55 -8.31 -3.41
C ARG A 397 1.50 -6.91 -3.99
N ALA A 398 1.55 -5.88 -3.15
CA ALA A 398 1.63 -4.50 -3.62
C ALA A 398 3.10 -4.17 -3.81
N ILE A 399 3.49 -3.96 -5.06
CA ILE A 399 4.83 -3.54 -5.44
C ILE A 399 4.77 -2.04 -5.73
N PRO A 400 5.58 -1.21 -5.07
CA PRO A 400 5.57 0.23 -5.30
C PRO A 400 6.23 0.53 -6.64
N GLY A 401 5.76 1.58 -7.34
CA GLY A 401 6.28 1.98 -8.64
C GLY A 401 7.81 2.14 -8.65
N CYS A 402 8.38 2.77 -7.61
CA CYS A 402 9.83 2.92 -7.46
C CYS A 402 10.64 1.62 -7.46
N LEU A 403 10.10 0.53 -6.92
CA LEU A 403 10.77 -0.77 -6.93
C LEU A 403 10.62 -1.46 -8.28
N VAL A 404 9.47 -1.29 -8.94
CA VAL A 404 9.24 -1.82 -10.30
C VAL A 404 10.20 -1.19 -11.29
N GLU A 405 10.40 0.12 -11.21
CA GLU A 405 11.36 0.81 -12.06
C GLU A 405 12.76 0.21 -11.96
N ALA A 406 13.27 0.02 -10.73
CA ALA A 406 14.55 -0.66 -10.54
C ALA A 406 14.57 -2.07 -11.16
N LEU A 407 13.51 -2.85 -10.97
CA LEU A 407 13.45 -4.23 -11.48
C LEU A 407 13.38 -4.29 -13.02
N VAL A 408 12.64 -3.37 -13.65
CA VAL A 408 12.57 -3.27 -15.12
C VAL A 408 13.91 -2.81 -15.69
N LEU A 409 14.55 -1.82 -15.07
CA LEU A 409 15.85 -1.29 -15.53
C LEU A 409 16.99 -2.31 -15.42
N LEU A 410 16.92 -3.26 -14.47
CA LEU A 410 17.88 -4.38 -14.41
C LEU A 410 17.77 -5.33 -15.61
N GLU A 411 16.60 -5.42 -16.22
CA GLU A 411 16.35 -6.27 -17.40
C GLU A 411 16.67 -5.52 -18.70
N GLN A 412 16.54 -4.19 -18.72
CA GLN A 412 16.88 -3.32 -19.86
C GLN A 412 18.40 -3.10 -20.00
N LYS A 413 19.11 -4.10 -20.51
CA LYS A 413 20.51 -3.95 -20.91
C LYS A 413 20.56 -3.17 -22.24
N ASN A 414 20.83 -1.86 -22.18
CA ASN A 414 21.11 -0.95 -23.32
C ASN A 414 19.93 -0.12 -23.89
N VAL A 415 18.83 0.07 -23.16
CA VAL A 415 17.74 0.97 -23.57
C VAL A 415 17.89 2.32 -22.87
N ASP A 416 17.51 3.41 -23.54
CA ASP A 416 17.42 4.73 -22.91
C ASP A 416 16.39 4.68 -21.77
N VAL A 417 16.84 5.03 -20.56
CA VAL A 417 16.03 5.07 -19.33
C VAL A 417 14.85 6.03 -19.48
N GLY A 418 14.90 6.96 -20.44
CA GLY A 418 13.84 7.93 -20.74
C GLY A 418 12.71 7.44 -21.64
N ASP A 419 12.83 6.28 -22.30
CA ASP A 419 11.79 5.80 -23.21
C ASP A 419 10.68 5.01 -22.48
N PHE A 420 9.53 5.69 -22.30
CA PHE A 420 8.38 5.10 -21.63
C PHE A 420 7.79 3.89 -22.38
N GLU A 421 7.83 3.88 -23.72
CA GLU A 421 7.23 2.79 -24.50
C GLU A 421 8.06 1.51 -24.39
N SER A 422 9.38 1.64 -24.48
CA SER A 422 10.29 0.54 -24.20
C SER A 422 10.17 0.07 -22.76
N PHE A 423 10.03 0.99 -21.79
CA PHE A 423 9.77 0.63 -20.38
C PHE A 423 8.50 -0.20 -20.23
N CYS A 424 7.38 0.26 -20.81
CA CYS A 424 6.10 -0.45 -20.80
C CYS A 424 6.21 -1.86 -21.40
N SER A 425 6.89 -1.98 -22.54
CA SER A 425 7.09 -3.25 -23.23
C SER A 425 7.87 -4.22 -22.37
N THR A 426 9.03 -3.80 -21.82
CA THR A 426 9.81 -4.65 -20.92
C THR A 426 9.03 -5.01 -19.66
N ALA A 427 8.33 -4.06 -19.04
CA ALA A 427 7.55 -4.32 -17.83
C ALA A 427 6.47 -5.41 -18.06
N GLN A 428 5.77 -5.35 -19.20
CA GLN A 428 4.78 -6.36 -19.58
C GLN A 428 5.43 -7.72 -19.91
N GLU A 429 6.53 -7.73 -20.67
CA GLU A 429 7.27 -8.95 -21.02
C GLU A 429 7.76 -9.71 -19.79
N ILE A 430 8.20 -8.99 -18.76
CA ILE A 430 8.66 -9.60 -17.52
C ILE A 430 7.54 -9.89 -16.53
N GLY A 431 6.28 -9.63 -16.88
CA GLY A 431 5.09 -10.07 -16.13
C GLY A 431 4.61 -9.10 -15.04
N PHE A 432 5.05 -7.84 -15.06
CA PHE A 432 4.43 -6.81 -14.24
C PHE A 432 3.10 -6.36 -14.86
N HIS A 433 2.09 -6.18 -14.01
CA HIS A 433 0.81 -5.62 -14.42
C HIS A 433 0.25 -4.72 -13.33
N GLY A 434 -0.36 -3.61 -13.72
CA GLY A 434 -1.21 -2.81 -12.85
C GLY A 434 -2.44 -3.60 -12.46
N ARG A 435 -3.06 -3.24 -11.33
CA ARG A 435 -4.29 -3.86 -10.88
C ARG A 435 -5.10 -2.87 -10.04
N LEU A 436 -6.40 -2.82 -10.31
CA LEU A 436 -7.37 -2.22 -9.41
C LEU A 436 -7.72 -3.23 -8.31
N ILE A 437 -7.53 -2.81 -7.05
CA ILE A 437 -7.98 -3.57 -5.89
C ILE A 437 -8.88 -2.70 -5.03
N LYS A 438 -9.82 -3.34 -4.33
CA LYS A 438 -10.60 -2.64 -3.31
C LYS A 438 -9.64 -2.00 -2.33
N PRO A 439 -9.76 -0.70 -2.03
CA PRO A 439 -8.79 -0.03 -1.19
C PRO A 439 -8.76 -0.74 0.15
N LEU A 440 -7.56 -1.07 0.60
CA LEU A 440 -7.37 -1.47 1.98
C LEU A 440 -7.80 -0.26 2.80
N ASP A 441 -8.66 -0.47 3.78
CA ASP A 441 -9.02 0.68 4.61
C ASP A 441 -7.81 1.07 5.48
N GLU A 442 -7.14 2.10 5.01
CA GLU A 442 -6.04 2.81 5.64
C GLU A 442 -6.56 4.04 6.36
#